data_AF-A0A7Y6AC71-F1
#
_entry.id   AF-A0A7Y6AC71-F1
#
_cell.length_a   1.000
_cell.length_b   1.000
_cell.length_c   1.000
_cell.angle_alpha   90.00
_cell.angle_beta   90.00
_cell.angle_gamma   90.00
#
_symmetry.space_group_name_H-M   'P 1'
#
loop_
_entity.id
_entity.type
_entity.pdbx_description
1 polymer ?
#
loop_
_entity_poly.entity_id
_entity_poly.type
_entity_poly.pdbx_seq_one_letter_code
_entity_poly.pdbx_strand_id
1 'polypeptide(L)'
;MTTAALTPTWEGVGPCVTQPDLMFNDWTAARRLCNGCPVLDQCREWVLALPYGADPGGVVAALSPTDRAVQTLDDTERECRTCYEIKPLHAFAQWTPSRQARRYDCRACVAQARRSADADALITAMEGTQ
;
A
#
# COMPACT_ATOMS: atom_id res chain seq x y z
N MET A 1 24.29 -6.24 -6.35
CA MET A 1 23.14 -7.17 -6.29
C MET A 1 22.28 -6.87 -7.49
N THR A 2 22.27 -7.77 -8.47
CA THR A 2 21.66 -7.55 -9.78
C THR A 2 20.16 -7.70 -9.65
N THR A 3 19.41 -6.60 -9.76
CA THR A 3 17.96 -6.62 -9.85
C THR A 3 17.61 -7.30 -11.18
N ALA A 4 17.47 -8.62 -11.16
CA ALA A 4 16.87 -9.34 -12.27
C ALA A 4 15.48 -8.72 -12.47
N ALA A 5 15.26 -8.10 -13.62
CA ALA A 5 13.91 -7.80 -14.07
C ALA A 5 13.16 -9.13 -14.04
N LEU A 6 12.27 -9.30 -13.05
CA LEU A 6 11.43 -10.48 -12.90
C LEU A 6 10.52 -10.51 -14.12
N THR A 7 10.97 -11.10 -15.21
CA THR A 7 10.11 -11.39 -16.34
C THR A 7 9.07 -12.39 -15.88
N PRO A 8 7.79 -12.19 -16.20
CA PRO A 8 6.74 -13.13 -15.82
C PRO A 8 7.06 -14.52 -16.34
N THR A 9 6.87 -15.53 -15.50
CA THR A 9 7.23 -16.94 -15.77
C THR A 9 6.11 -17.73 -16.44
N TRP A 10 4.93 -17.14 -16.62
CA TRP A 10 3.80 -17.82 -17.26
C TRP A 10 3.90 -17.80 -18.79
N GLU A 11 3.40 -18.87 -19.40
CA GLU A 11 3.17 -18.93 -20.84
C GLU A 11 1.87 -18.20 -21.16
N GLY A 12 1.97 -17.06 -21.85
CA GLY A 12 0.82 -16.31 -22.33
C GLY A 12 1.07 -14.82 -22.39
N VAL A 13 0.48 -14.18 -23.41
CA VAL A 13 0.57 -12.73 -23.61
C VAL A 13 -0.82 -12.17 -23.37
N GLY A 14 -0.94 -11.25 -22.41
CA GLY A 14 -2.21 -10.56 -22.18
C GLY A 14 -2.56 -9.68 -23.38
N PRO A 15 -3.86 -9.52 -23.73
CA PRO A 15 -4.28 -8.70 -24.87
C PRO A 15 -3.86 -7.22 -24.72
N CYS A 16 -3.61 -6.78 -23.47
CA CYS A 16 -3.12 -5.45 -23.14
C CYS A 16 -1.77 -5.09 -23.80
N VAL A 17 -0.94 -6.07 -24.17
CA VAL A 17 0.37 -5.81 -24.80
C VAL A 17 0.24 -5.09 -26.14
N THR A 18 -0.88 -5.28 -26.84
CA THR A 18 -1.16 -4.61 -28.12
C THR A 18 -1.81 -3.23 -27.97
N GLN A 19 -2.17 -2.82 -26.74
CA GLN A 19 -2.92 -1.59 -26.47
C GLN A 19 -2.36 -0.87 -25.22
N PRO A 20 -1.06 -0.50 -25.21
CA PRO A 20 -0.43 0.13 -24.05
C PRO A 20 -1.13 1.44 -23.67
N ASP A 21 -1.50 2.28 -24.65
CA ASP A 21 -2.17 3.56 -24.39
C ASP A 21 -3.50 3.39 -23.64
N LEU A 22 -4.24 2.30 -23.88
CA LEU A 22 -5.48 2.00 -23.17
C LEU A 22 -5.20 1.85 -21.65
N MET A 23 -4.10 1.19 -21.29
CA MET A 23 -3.75 0.90 -19.89
C MET A 23 -3.40 2.15 -19.09
N PHE A 24 -3.03 3.26 -19.73
CA PHE A 24 -2.68 4.50 -19.05
C PHE A 24 -3.79 5.56 -19.11
N ASN A 25 -4.62 5.55 -20.15
CA ASN A 25 -5.53 6.67 -20.44
C ASN A 25 -7.01 6.38 -20.13
N ASP A 26 -7.44 5.12 -20.11
CA ASP A 26 -8.83 4.75 -19.82
C ASP A 26 -8.90 3.62 -18.79
N TRP A 27 -9.04 4.02 -17.53
CA TRP A 27 -9.15 3.10 -16.39
C TRP A 27 -10.27 2.06 -16.56
N THR A 28 -11.43 2.46 -17.06
CA THR A 28 -12.62 1.58 -17.13
C THR A 28 -12.49 0.57 -18.26
N ALA A 29 -11.99 1.00 -19.42
CA ALA A 29 -11.73 0.10 -20.54
C ALA A 29 -10.58 -0.87 -20.23
N ALA A 30 -9.49 -0.37 -19.64
CA ALA A 30 -8.36 -1.20 -19.25
C ALA A 30 -8.74 -2.26 -18.21
N ARG A 31 -9.52 -1.89 -17.19
CA ARG A 31 -10.01 -2.84 -16.18
C ARG A 31 -10.91 -3.92 -16.78
N ARG A 32 -11.78 -3.56 -17.73
CA ARG A 32 -12.58 -4.55 -18.47
C ARG A 32 -11.71 -5.50 -19.27
N LEU A 33 -10.68 -4.99 -19.95
CA LEU A 33 -9.73 -5.82 -20.69
C LEU A 33 -9.00 -6.81 -19.77
N CYS A 34 -8.52 -6.34 -18.60
CA CYS A 34 -7.89 -7.20 -17.62
C CYS A 34 -8.83 -8.30 -17.10
N ASN A 35 -10.09 -7.98 -16.82
CA ASN A 35 -11.06 -8.96 -16.30
C ASN A 35 -11.39 -10.09 -17.30
N GLY A 36 -11.15 -9.88 -18.60
CA GLY A 36 -11.28 -10.91 -19.63
C GLY A 36 -9.95 -11.59 -19.99
N CYS A 37 -8.85 -11.27 -19.30
CA CYS A 37 -7.52 -11.76 -19.64
C CYS A 37 -7.32 -13.19 -19.11
N PRO A 38 -6.88 -14.14 -19.96
CA PRO A 38 -6.66 -15.53 -19.54
C PRO A 38 -5.51 -15.69 -18.54
N VAL A 39 -4.61 -14.70 -18.46
CA VAL A 39 -3.47 -14.70 -17.52
C VAL A 39 -3.66 -13.72 -16.36
N LEU A 40 -4.91 -13.34 -16.03
CA LEU A 40 -5.20 -12.31 -15.02
C LEU A 40 -4.61 -12.67 -13.64
N ASP A 41 -4.78 -13.92 -13.20
CA ASP A 41 -4.37 -14.33 -11.86
C ASP A 41 -2.84 -14.37 -11.74
N GLN A 42 -2.14 -14.92 -12.73
CA GLN A 42 -0.67 -14.90 -12.73
C GLN A 42 -0.15 -13.46 -12.86
N CYS A 43 -0.79 -12.64 -13.69
CA CYS A 43 -0.47 -11.21 -13.83
C CYS A 43 -0.60 -10.47 -12.49
N ARG A 44 -1.62 -10.79 -11.69
CA ARG A 44 -1.83 -10.23 -10.36
C ARG A 44 -0.72 -10.64 -9.40
N GLU A 45 -0.39 -11.93 -9.35
CA GLU A 45 0.66 -12.45 -8.47
C GLU A 45 2.01 -11.77 -8.75
N TRP A 46 2.40 -11.70 -10.03
CA TRP A 46 3.65 -11.06 -10.41
C TRP A 46 3.67 -9.57 -10.11
N VAL A 47 2.62 -8.81 -10.47
CA VAL A 47 2.67 -7.36 -10.31
C VAL A 47 2.71 -6.95 -8.84
N LEU A 48 2.13 -7.76 -7.94
CA LEU A 48 2.18 -7.55 -6.50
C LEU A 48 3.52 -7.96 -5.88
N ALA A 49 4.24 -8.91 -6.49
CA ALA A 49 5.56 -9.33 -6.06
C ALA A 49 6.70 -8.40 -6.50
N LEU A 50 6.42 -7.40 -7.35
CA LEU A 50 7.43 -6.47 -7.83
C LEU A 50 7.94 -5.56 -6.69
N PRO A 51 9.26 -5.32 -6.60
CA PRO A 51 9.81 -4.41 -5.60
C PRO A 51 9.37 -2.96 -5.87
N TYR A 52 9.38 -2.15 -4.81
CA TYR A 52 9.12 -0.72 -4.91
C TYR A 52 10.08 -0.05 -5.91
N GLY A 53 9.53 0.49 -7.01
CA GLY A 53 10.29 1.08 -8.12
C GLY A 53 10.34 0.23 -9.40
N ALA A 54 9.89 -1.02 -9.36
CA ALA A 54 9.70 -1.87 -10.54
C ALA A 54 8.23 -1.90 -11.02
N ASP A 55 7.36 -1.04 -10.47
CA ASP A 55 5.96 -0.95 -10.88
C ASP A 55 5.84 -0.52 -12.36
N PRO A 56 5.08 -1.26 -13.18
CA PRO A 56 4.96 -0.99 -14.62
C PRO A 56 4.13 0.26 -14.96
N GLY A 57 3.53 0.93 -13.97
CA GLY A 57 2.57 2.00 -14.19
C GLY A 57 1.23 1.49 -14.73
N GLY A 58 0.29 2.42 -14.97
CA GLY A 58 -1.00 2.12 -15.61
C GLY A 58 -1.84 1.06 -14.89
N VAL A 59 -2.85 0.55 -15.61
CA VAL A 59 -3.67 -0.58 -15.15
C VAL A 59 -2.95 -1.88 -15.46
N VAL A 60 -2.73 -2.69 -14.42
CA VAL A 60 -2.16 -4.04 -14.54
C VAL A 60 -2.93 -4.96 -13.60
N ALA A 61 -3.27 -6.16 -14.07
CA ALA A 61 -4.06 -7.14 -13.32
C ALA A 61 -5.39 -6.58 -12.75
N ALA A 62 -6.05 -5.69 -13.49
CA ALA A 62 -7.25 -4.95 -13.06
C ALA A 62 -7.04 -4.04 -11.82
N LEU A 63 -5.79 -3.71 -11.49
CA LEU A 63 -5.40 -2.85 -10.38
C LEU A 63 -4.74 -1.56 -10.88
N SER A 64 -5.02 -0.44 -10.21
CA SER A 64 -4.38 0.85 -10.49
C SER A 64 -3.03 0.89 -9.79
N PRO A 65 -2.15 1.85 -10.15
CA PRO A 65 -0.93 2.06 -9.38
C PRO A 65 -1.23 2.29 -7.89
N THR A 66 -2.34 2.98 -7.59
CA THR A 66 -2.79 3.21 -6.21
C THR A 66 -3.25 1.92 -5.53
N ASP A 67 -4.06 1.10 -6.20
CA ASP A 67 -4.55 -0.17 -5.63
C ASP A 67 -3.39 -1.13 -5.36
N ARG A 68 -2.42 -1.19 -6.27
CA ARG A 68 -1.19 -1.99 -6.10
C ARG A 68 -0.35 -1.48 -4.93
N ALA A 69 -0.14 -0.16 -4.84
CA ALA A 69 0.62 0.44 -3.74
C ALA A 69 -0.02 0.15 -2.37
N VAL A 70 -1.35 0.11 -2.26
CA VAL A 70 -2.04 -0.27 -1.02
C VAL A 70 -1.72 -1.72 -0.65
N GLN A 71 -1.78 -2.66 -1.59
CA GLN A 71 -1.52 -4.08 -1.32
C GLN A 71 -0.05 -4.36 -0.97
N THR A 72 0.91 -3.78 -1.70
CA THR A 72 2.34 -3.95 -1.37
C THR A 72 2.70 -3.36 0.01
N LEU A 73 2.03 -2.28 0.42
CA LEU A 73 2.17 -1.73 1.77
C LEU A 73 1.49 -2.61 2.84
N ASP A 74 0.49 -3.41 2.47
CA ASP A 74 -0.14 -4.36 3.40
C ASP A 74 0.77 -5.55 3.70
N ASP A 75 1.64 -5.96 2.78
CA ASP A 75 2.54 -7.11 2.99
C ASP A 75 3.88 -6.75 3.64
N THR A 76 4.27 -5.47 3.64
CA THR A 76 5.53 -5.06 4.28
C THR A 76 5.35 -5.01 5.80
N GLU A 77 6.00 -5.91 6.53
CA GLU A 77 5.99 -5.91 7.99
C GLU A 77 7.02 -4.98 8.60
N ARG A 78 6.72 -4.44 9.78
CA ARG A 78 7.60 -3.61 10.60
C ARG A 78 7.31 -3.83 12.07
N GLU A 79 8.34 -3.74 12.91
CA GLU A 79 8.18 -3.72 14.37
C GLU A 79 7.75 -2.34 14.88
N CYS A 80 6.73 -2.30 15.74
CA CYS A 80 6.30 -1.07 16.42
C CYS A 80 7.30 -0.66 17.52
N ARG A 81 7.76 0.60 17.53
CA ARG A 81 8.72 1.06 18.54
C ARG A 81 8.15 1.15 19.96
N THR A 82 6.82 1.23 20.09
CA THR A 82 6.15 1.36 21.40
C THR A 82 5.73 0.00 21.98
N CYS A 83 5.09 -0.86 21.20
CA CYS A 83 4.58 -2.16 21.68
C CYS A 83 5.42 -3.36 21.22
N TYR A 84 6.45 -3.15 20.39
CA TYR A 84 7.37 -4.17 19.87
C TYR A 84 6.71 -5.32 19.09
N GLU A 85 5.42 -5.18 18.74
CA GLU A 85 4.74 -6.14 17.87
C GLU A 85 5.09 -5.87 16.40
N ILE A 86 5.42 -6.93 15.67
CA ILE A 86 5.56 -6.92 14.22
C ILE A 86 4.16 -6.85 13.61
N LYS A 87 3.95 -5.88 12.72
CA LYS A 87 2.66 -5.62 12.07
C LYS A 87 2.89 -5.18 10.62
N PRO A 88 1.90 -5.37 9.73
CA PRO A 88 1.95 -4.80 8.38
C PRO A 88 1.98 -3.26 8.41
N LEU A 89 2.61 -2.61 7.43
CA LEU A 89 2.80 -1.15 7.40
C LEU A 89 1.47 -0.37 7.44
N HIS A 90 0.35 -0.93 6.98
CA HIS A 90 -0.95 -0.26 7.10
C HIS A 90 -1.42 -0.10 8.55
N ALA A 91 -0.97 -0.96 9.47
CA ALA A 91 -1.28 -0.86 10.89
C ALA A 91 -0.55 0.32 11.58
N PHE A 92 0.40 0.95 10.87
CA PHE A 92 1.13 2.11 11.33
C PHE A 92 0.41 3.42 11.03
N ALA A 93 0.53 4.36 11.97
CA ALA A 93 -0.08 5.67 11.85
C ALA A 93 0.58 6.47 10.72
N GLN A 94 -0.18 7.29 10.00
CA GLN A 94 0.39 8.22 9.03
C GLN A 94 1.07 9.38 9.76
N TRP A 95 2.15 9.92 9.19
CA TRP A 95 2.80 11.09 9.77
C TRP A 95 1.95 12.35 9.56
N THR A 96 1.45 12.53 8.33
CA THR A 96 0.50 13.57 7.93
C THR A 96 -0.48 12.99 6.90
N PRO A 97 -1.73 13.48 6.80
CA PRO A 97 -2.73 12.97 5.84
C PRO A 97 -2.27 13.06 4.38
N SER A 98 -1.38 14.01 4.08
CA SER A 98 -0.84 14.26 2.74
C SER A 98 0.43 13.46 2.40
N ARG A 99 0.98 12.68 3.32
CA ARG A 99 2.20 11.88 3.08
C ARG A 99 1.89 10.40 3.23
N GLN A 100 2.34 9.61 2.24
CA GLN A 100 2.31 8.15 2.33
C GLN A 100 3.26 7.59 3.41
N ALA A 101 4.17 8.42 3.94
CA ALA A 101 5.10 8.04 4.99
C ALA A 101 4.37 7.65 6.29
N ARG A 102 4.61 6.41 6.73
CA ARG A 102 4.11 5.85 7.99
C ARG A 102 5.08 6.13 9.12
N ARG A 103 4.55 6.37 10.32
CA ARG A 103 5.30 6.45 11.58
C ARG A 103 5.92 5.09 11.93
N TYR A 104 6.83 5.10 12.90
CA TYR A 104 7.36 3.89 13.53
C TYR A 104 6.45 3.33 14.65
N ASP A 105 5.39 4.06 14.99
CA ASP A 105 4.41 3.65 15.98
C ASP A 105 3.11 3.20 15.31
N CYS A 106 2.54 2.11 15.82
CA CYS A 106 1.27 1.60 15.35
C CYS A 106 0.12 2.55 15.70
N ARG A 107 -1.00 2.48 14.95
CA ARG A 107 -2.17 3.34 15.18
C ARG A 107 -2.72 3.20 16.60
N ALA A 108 -2.67 1.99 17.17
CA ALA A 108 -3.13 1.74 18.54
C ALA A 108 -2.29 2.50 19.58
N CYS A 109 -0.96 2.43 19.47
CA CYS A 109 -0.06 3.16 20.36
C CYS A 109 -0.21 4.68 20.23
N VAL A 110 -0.36 5.20 19.00
CA VAL A 110 -0.62 6.64 18.79
C VAL A 110 -1.97 7.06 19.39
N ALA A 111 -3.02 6.25 19.23
CA ALA A 111 -4.32 6.53 19.81
C ALA A 111 -4.29 6.49 21.35
N GLN A 112 -3.52 5.56 21.93
CA GLN A 112 -3.32 5.49 23.37
C GLN A 112 -2.57 6.72 23.89
N ALA A 113 -1.47 7.12 23.25
CA ALA A 113 -0.71 8.31 23.65
C ALA A 113 -1.55 9.61 23.59
N ARG A 114 -2.43 9.74 22.58
CA ARG A 114 -3.36 10.88 22.50
C ARG A 114 -4.35 10.90 23.66
N ARG A 115 -4.97 9.75 23.96
CA ARG A 115 -5.90 9.63 25.09
C ARG A 115 -5.24 9.96 26.43
N SER A 116 -3.99 9.54 26.63
CA SER A 116 -3.22 9.89 27.83
C SER A 116 -2.93 11.38 27.90
N ALA A 117 -2.51 12.01 26.79
CA ALA A 117 -2.25 13.45 26.76
C ALA A 117 -3.52 14.29 26.99
N ASP A 118 -4.66 13.87 26.43
CA ASP A 118 -5.95 14.52 26.65
C ASP A 118 -6.39 14.39 28.12
N ALA A 119 -6.15 13.24 28.75
CA ALA A 119 -6.42 13.02 30.17
C ALA A 119 -5.52 13.90 31.06
N ASP A 120 -4.22 13.97 30.77
CA ASP A 120 -3.27 14.82 31.52
C ASP A 120 -3.62 16.31 31.38
N ALA A 121 -4.03 16.76 30.19
CA ALA A 121 -4.48 18.13 29.96
C ALA A 121 -5.75 18.45 30.74
N LEU A 122 -6.69 17.51 30.83
CA LEU A 122 -7.91 17.66 31.64
C LEU A 122 -7.59 17.78 33.13
N ILE A 123 -6.71 16.92 33.65
CA ILE A 123 -6.25 16.96 35.05
C ILE A 123 -5.59 18.31 35.35
N THR A 124 -4.68 18.76 34.50
CA THR A 124 -3.99 20.05 34.66
C THR A 124 -4.97 21.23 34.66
N ALA A 125 -6.00 21.20 33.81
CA ALA A 125 -7.03 22.23 33.77
C ALA A 125 -7.90 22.26 35.05
N MET A 126 -8.15 21.09 35.66
CA MET A 126 -8.87 20.99 36.93
C MET A 126 -8.05 21.51 38.12
N GLU A 127 -6.73 21.28 38.14
CA GLU A 127 -5.85 21.70 39.23
C GLU A 127 -5.51 23.20 39.20
N GLY A 128 -5.59 23.86 38.04
CA GLY A 128 -5.32 25.30 37.88
C GLY A 128 -6.47 26.26 38.27
N THR A 129 -7.57 25.76 38.84
CA THR A 129 -8.77 26.58 39.20
C THR A 129 -8.90 26.82 40.71
N GLN A 130 -7.77 26.92 41.45
CA GLN A 130 -7.74 27.28 42.88
C GLN A 130 -7.23 28.69 43.11
#